data_AF-A0A6L7IJV5-F1
#
_entry.id   AF-A0A6L7IJV5-F1
#
_cell.length_a   1.000
_cell.length_b   1.000
_cell.length_c   1.000
_cell.angle_alpha   90.00
_cell.angle_beta   90.00
_cell.angle_gamma   90.00
#
_symmetry.space_group_name_H-M   'P 1'
#
loop_
_entity.id
_entity.type
_entity.pdbx_description
1 polymer ?
#
loop_
_entity_poly.entity_id
_entity_poly.type
_entity_poly.pdbx_seq_one_letter_code
_entity_poly.pdbx_strand_id
1 'polypeptide(L)' 'MSTITIHLKDKEEETLMENLLKKMKISFEKNEDDFELTDEMKRVIDEALKQDRSKAIDGKESLKRIRAKYGL' A
#
# COMPACT_ATOMS: atom_id res chain seq x y z
N MET A 1 -20.03 14.95 -5.00
CA MET A 1 -20.27 13.57 -5.45
C MET A 1 -19.45 12.66 -4.57
N SER A 2 -20.02 11.56 -4.06
CA SER A 2 -19.31 10.63 -3.19
C SER A 2 -18.74 9.49 -4.04
N THR A 3 -17.45 9.23 -3.91
CA THR A 3 -16.75 8.14 -4.59
C THR A 3 -16.43 7.04 -3.60
N ILE A 4 -16.57 5.78 -4.01
CA ILE A 4 -16.23 4.61 -3.21
C ILE A 4 -15.12 3.85 -3.95
N THR A 5 -14.00 3.64 -3.28
CA THR A 5 -12.87 2.84 -3.78
C THR A 5 -12.93 1.45 -3.16
N ILE A 6 -12.92 0.42 -3.99
CA ILE A 6 -12.98 -0.99 -3.57
C ILE A 6 -11.64 -1.64 -3.94
N HIS A 7 -10.97 -2.23 -2.97
CA HIS A 7 -9.77 -3.03 -3.19
C HIS A 7 -10.16 -4.50 -3.18
N LEU A 8 -9.92 -5.18 -4.30
CA LEU A 8 -10.26 -6.59 -4.51
C LEU A 8 -8.97 -7.41 -4.37
N LYS A 9 -9.05 -8.60 -3.76
CA LYS A 9 -7.85 -9.40 -3.46
C LYS A 9 -7.37 -10.23 -4.65
N ASP A 10 -8.28 -10.62 -5.53
CA ASP A 10 -8.02 -11.57 -6.59
C ASP A 10 -8.91 -11.31 -7.82
N LYS A 11 -8.51 -11.93 -8.94
CA LYS A 11 -9.19 -11.77 -10.24
C LYS A 11 -10.62 -12.34 -10.25
N GLU A 12 -10.92 -13.30 -9.37
CA GLU A 12 -12.27 -13.83 -9.23
C GLU A 12 -13.20 -12.80 -8.58
N GLU A 13 -12.78 -12.14 -7.50
CA GLU A 13 -13.52 -11.04 -6.89
C GLU A 13 -13.69 -9.86 -7.86
N GLU A 14 -12.67 -9.53 -8.65
CA GLU A 14 -12.74 -8.52 -9.70
C GLU A 14 -13.85 -8.80 -10.72
N THR A 15 -13.86 -10.03 -11.25
CA THR A 15 -14.86 -10.45 -12.24
C THR A 15 -16.27 -10.46 -11.67
N LEU A 16 -16.43 -10.88 -10.41
CA LEU A 16 -17.71 -10.90 -9.73
C LEU A 16 -18.23 -9.47 -9.48
N MET A 17 -17.35 -8.57 -9.02
CA MET A 17 -17.71 -7.20 -8.70
C MET A 17 -18.04 -6.38 -9.96
N GLU A 18 -17.27 -6.55 -11.05
CA GLU A 18 -17.63 -5.95 -12.34
C GLU A 18 -19.01 -6.39 -12.82
N ASN A 19 -19.31 -7.68 -12.75
CA ASN A 19 -20.61 -8.22 -13.19
C ASN A 19 -21.76 -7.66 -12.34
N LEU A 20 -21.54 -7.48 -11.04
CA LEU A 20 -22.52 -6.93 -10.12
C LEU A 20 -22.76 -5.43 -10.40
N LEU A 21 -21.69 -4.65 -10.55
CA LEU A 21 -21.77 -3.22 -10.88
C LEU A 21 -22.43 -2.98 -12.24
N LYS A 22 -22.11 -3.79 -13.26
CA LYS A 22 -22.78 -3.79 -14.57
C LYS A 22 -24.28 -4.07 -14.45
N LYS A 23 -24.68 -5.07 -13.66
CA LYS A 23 -26.11 -5.39 -13.42
C LYS A 23 -26.83 -4.24 -12.72
N MET A 24 -26.17 -3.57 -11.77
CA MET A 24 -26.72 -2.43 -11.06
C MET A 24 -26.69 -1.12 -11.86
N LYS A 25 -26.14 -1.14 -13.09
CA LYS A 25 -25.95 0.05 -13.94
C LYS A 25 -25.17 1.17 -13.26
N ILE A 26 -24.24 0.80 -12.37
CA ILE A 26 -23.35 1.74 -11.69
C ILE A 26 -22.15 1.97 -12.61
N SER A 27 -21.84 3.24 -12.92
CA SER A 27 -20.61 3.60 -13.61
C SER A 27 -19.42 3.39 -12.67
N PHE A 28 -18.42 2.66 -13.12
CA PHE A 28 -17.17 2.43 -12.40
C PHE A 28 -15.98 2.64 -13.33
N GLU A 29 -14.85 3.07 -12.77
CA GLU A 29 -13.56 3.13 -13.44
C GLU A 29 -12.66 2.07 -12.81
N LYS A 30 -12.07 1.24 -13.66
CA LYS A 30 -11.07 0.27 -13.23
C LYS A 30 -9.71 0.95 -13.31
N ASN A 31 -9.12 1.21 -12.15
CA ASN A 31 -7.70 1.51 -12.09
C ASN A 31 -6.96 0.17 -12.21
N GLU A 32 -6.40 -0.09 -13.40
CA GLU A 32 -5.51 -1.24 -13.64
C GLU A 32 -4.11 -1.03 -13.06
N ASP A 33 -3.86 0.12 -12.42
CA ASP A 33 -2.73 0.32 -11.53
C ASP A 33 -2.97 -0.47 -10.23
N ASP A 34 -2.91 -1.79 -10.34
CA ASP A 34 -2.38 -2.61 -9.27
C ASP A 34 -1.08 -1.93 -8.86
N PHE A 35 -1.05 -1.40 -7.63
CA PHE A 35 0.14 -0.80 -7.07
C PHE A 35 1.15 -1.93 -6.82
N GLU A 36 1.73 -2.45 -7.89
CA GLU A 36 2.89 -3.31 -7.81
C GLU A 36 4.00 -2.45 -7.24
N LEU A 37 4.34 -2.72 -5.98
CA LEU A 37 5.59 -2.24 -5.42
C LEU A 37 6.68 -2.54 -6.45
N THR A 38 7.30 -1.47 -6.96
CA THR A 38 8.39 -1.60 -7.92
C THR A 38 9.45 -2.53 -7.31
N ASP A 39 10.21 -3.24 -8.15
CA ASP A 39 11.22 -4.18 -7.65
C ASP A 39 12.20 -3.54 -6.66
N GLU A 40 12.42 -2.24 -6.81
CA GLU A 40 13.22 -1.44 -5.87
C GLU A 40 12.55 -1.30 -4.50
N MET A 41 11.25 -1.03 -4.43
CA MET A 41 10.50 -0.97 -3.17
C MET A 41 10.43 -2.35 -2.48
N LYS A 42 10.22 -3.42 -3.27
CA LYS A 42 10.25 -4.79 -2.73
C LYS A 42 11.63 -5.14 -2.15
N ARG A 43 12.72 -4.79 -2.85
CA ARG A 43 14.08 -5.02 -2.36
C ARG A 43 14.37 -4.30 -1.04
N VAL A 44 13.97 -3.03 -0.92
CA VAL A 44 14.18 -2.26 0.33
C VAL A 44 13.42 -2.90 1.49
N ILE A 45 12.20 -3.38 1.26
CA ILE A 45 11.41 -4.07 2.28
C ILE A 45 12.06 -5.42 2.66
N ASP A 46 12.52 -6.20 1.67
CA ASP A 46 13.21 -7.47 1.92
C ASP A 46 14.54 -7.29 2.66
N GLU A 47 15.30 -6.25 2.32
CA GLU A 47 16.52 -5.89 3.05
C GLU A 47 16.20 -5.46 4.48
N ALA A 48 15.17 -4.65 4.69
CA ALA A 48 14.72 -4.25 6.02
C ALA A 48 14.20 -5.43 6.86
N LEU A 49 13.50 -6.39 6.24
CA LEU A 49 13.03 -7.61 6.90
C LEU A 49 14.17 -8.55 7.30
N LYS A 50 15.27 -8.55 6.54
CA LYS A 50 16.50 -9.30 6.86
C LYS A 50 17.37 -8.60 7.91
N GLN A 51 17.12 -7.32 8.20
CA GLN A 51 17.85 -6.62 9.26
C GLN A 51 17.44 -7.15 10.63
N ASP A 52 18.45 -7.32 11.48
CA ASP A 52 18.28 -7.81 12.85
C ASP A 52 17.39 -6.85 13.65
N ARG A 53 16.29 -7.39 14.20
CA ARG A 53 15.33 -6.65 15.04
C ARG A 53 15.96 -6.08 16.30
N SER A 54 17.16 -6.54 16.69
CA SER A 54 17.94 -5.94 17.78
C SER A 54 18.36 -4.49 17.50
N LYS A 55 18.38 -4.07 16.23
CA LYS A 55 18.63 -2.68 15.80
C LYS A 55 17.36 -1.84 15.70
N ALA A 56 16.20 -2.39 16.02
CA ALA A 56 14.96 -1.62 16.05
C ALA A 56 15.08 -0.53 17.11
N ILE A 57 14.99 0.71 16.68
CA ILE A 57 15.07 1.89 17.54
C ILE A 57 13.63 2.28 17.88
N ASP A 58 13.38 2.60 19.16
CA ASP A 58 12.07 3.11 19.57
C ASP A 58 11.65 4.33 18.73
N GLY A 59 10.36 4.47 18.47
CA GLY A 59 9.83 5.54 17.62
C GLY A 59 10.20 6.93 18.13
N LYS A 60 10.24 7.13 19.45
CA LYS A 60 10.62 8.43 20.05
C LYS A 60 12.11 8.72 19.88
N GLU A 61 12.93 7.69 20.01
CA GLU A 61 14.38 7.82 19.85
C GLU A 61 14.77 8.03 18.37
N SER A 62 14.01 7.42 17.44
CA SER A 62 14.11 7.69 16.01
C SER A 62 13.78 9.15 15.68
N LEU A 63 12.68 9.68 16.22
CA LEU A 63 12.31 11.09 16.05
C LEU A 63 13.37 12.04 16.63
N LYS A 64 13.93 11.71 17.79
CA LYS A 64 15.00 12.50 18.42
C LYS A 64 16.27 12.55 17.57
N ARG A 65 16.65 11.43 16.94
CA ARG A 65 17.81 11.37 16.02
C ARG A 65 17.56 12.18 14.75
N ILE A 66 16.36 12.09 14.17
CA ILE A 66 15.97 12.88 12.99
C ILE A 66 16.04 14.37 13.34
N ARG A 67 15.48 14.75 14.49
CA ARG A 67 15.51 16.12 15.00
C ARG A 67 16.93 16.66 15.17
N ALA A 68 17.82 15.87 15.76
CA ALA A 68 19.21 16.23 15.94
C ALA A 68 20.00 16.30 14.62
N LYS A 69 19.67 15.44 13.64
CA LYS A 69 20.37 15.37 12.35
C LYS A 69 19.93 16.47 11.38
N TYR A 70 18.66 16.88 11.44
CA TYR A 70 18.07 17.83 10.50
C TYR A 70 17.63 19.16 11.13
N GLY A 71 17.83 19.34 12.44
CA GLY A 71 17.58 20.62 13.13
C GLY A 71 16.10 21.02 13.23
N LEU A 72 15.20 20.06 13.41
CA LEU A 72 13.74 20.26 13.55
C LEU A 72 13.30 20.56 15.00
#